data_AF-A0A7C3ACK0-F1
#
_entry.id   AF-A0A7C3ACK0-F1
#
_cell.length_a   1.000
_cell.length_b   1.000
_cell.length_c   1.000
_cell.angle_alpha   90.00
_cell.angle_beta   90.00
_cell.angle_gamma   90.00
#
_symmetry.space_group_name_H-M   'P 1'
#
loop_
_entity.id
_entity.type
_entity.pdbx_description
1 polymer ?
#
loop_
_entity_poly.entity_id
_entity_poly.type
_entity_poly.pdbx_seq_one_letter_code
_entity_poly.pdbx_strand_id
1 'polypeptide(L)'
;MKRCILVLALAVFFALAGLASAEYKVLVIASDNYVESGGEIDYITSLTKIEGYTFSYDVLKINTDEGNRGWADATDLSKLSEAEIKDTLSKTDIIYFTWNGPGHDEGYFMKGAENAVREWVKNGGVIWMDAFDDNFKDDQGNQIGLWFPVDEFPAQIANTGDSDVEITPEGEASGLFSKPNTVDVNALILDDNFAGDLSGYKILANRVDGNGAAAIQLPYGSGYYVGMCIDTRDAGKLEPAKPLIENALYYCATLKASAVTAVDPNDKLSTTWGEIKR
;
A
#
# COMPACT_ATOMS: atom_id res chain seq x y z
N MET A 1 -54.52 4.97 31.34
CA MET A 1 -53.89 4.21 30.23
C MET A 1 -53.87 5.11 28.99
N LYS A 2 -52.67 5.53 28.53
CA LYS A 2 -52.36 6.23 27.25
C LYS A 2 -51.21 7.24 27.46
N ARG A 3 -49.98 6.80 27.71
CA ARG A 3 -48.73 7.61 27.55
C ARG A 3 -47.49 6.71 27.53
N CYS A 4 -47.33 5.81 26.55
CA CYS A 4 -46.08 5.06 26.39
C CYS A 4 -45.68 4.77 24.92
N ILE A 5 -46.33 5.35 23.91
CA ILE A 5 -46.02 5.07 22.51
C ILE A 5 -45.79 6.39 21.78
N LEU A 6 -44.69 7.09 22.08
CA LEU A 6 -44.20 8.19 21.23
C LEU A 6 -42.72 8.55 21.46
N VAL A 7 -41.88 7.61 21.88
CA VAL A 7 -40.42 7.85 21.99
C VAL A 7 -39.59 6.85 21.17
N LEU A 8 -40.18 5.74 20.70
CA LEU A 8 -39.46 4.75 19.89
C LEU A 8 -39.44 5.01 18.38
N ALA A 9 -40.19 6.00 17.89
CA ALA A 9 -40.28 6.26 16.44
C ALA A 9 -39.29 7.31 15.92
N LEU A 10 -38.58 8.03 16.81
CA LEU A 10 -37.60 9.05 16.41
C LEU A 10 -36.14 8.59 16.51
N ALA A 11 -35.88 7.44 17.14
CA ALA A 11 -34.53 6.87 17.28
C ALA A 11 -34.14 5.90 16.14
N VAL A 12 -35.09 5.52 15.28
CA VAL A 12 -34.85 4.57 14.17
C VAL A 12 -34.60 5.29 12.83
N PHE A 13 -34.85 6.59 12.74
CA PHE A 13 -34.65 7.37 11.50
C PHE A 13 -33.28 8.04 11.36
N PHE A 14 -32.40 7.99 12.37
CA PHE A 14 -31.03 8.51 12.30
C PHE A 14 -29.94 7.43 12.17
N ALA A 15 -30.30 6.15 12.07
CA ALA A 15 -29.35 5.06 11.78
C ALA A 15 -29.16 4.79 10.27
N LEU A 16 -29.80 5.59 9.42
CA LEU A 16 -29.67 5.56 7.95
C LEU A 16 -29.13 6.89 7.39
N ALA A 17 -28.49 7.70 8.24
CA ALA A 17 -27.58 8.73 7.73
C ALA A 17 -26.46 7.98 7.02
N GLY A 18 -26.47 8.04 5.69
CA GLY A 18 -25.52 7.33 4.84
C GLY A 18 -24.12 7.50 5.40
N LEU A 19 -23.49 6.37 5.74
CA LEU A 19 -22.05 6.29 5.75
C LEU A 19 -21.64 6.73 4.36
N ALA A 20 -21.25 8.01 4.21
CA ALA A 20 -20.51 8.42 3.05
C ALA A 20 -19.37 7.40 2.94
N SER A 21 -19.35 6.63 1.85
CA SER A 21 -18.22 5.79 1.52
C SER A 21 -16.98 6.67 1.67
N ALA A 22 -16.05 6.28 2.54
CA ALA A 22 -14.79 7.02 2.66
C ALA A 22 -14.13 6.97 1.28
N GLU A 23 -13.88 8.13 0.70
CA GLU A 23 -13.08 8.25 -0.51
C GLU A 23 -11.61 8.22 -0.09
N TYR A 24 -10.88 7.20 -0.55
CA TYR A 24 -9.44 7.08 -0.37
C TYR A 24 -8.72 7.66 -1.58
N LYS A 25 -7.72 8.50 -1.32
CA LYS A 25 -6.85 9.08 -2.34
C LYS A 25 -5.63 8.18 -2.52
N VAL A 26 -5.48 7.61 -3.73
CA VAL A 26 -4.40 6.70 -4.06
C VAL A 26 -3.42 7.39 -5.00
N LEU A 27 -2.15 7.44 -4.63
CA LEU A 27 -1.07 7.84 -5.53
C LEU A 27 -0.45 6.58 -6.13
N VAL A 28 -0.70 6.33 -7.41
CA VAL A 28 -0.06 5.25 -8.17
C VAL A 28 1.31 5.74 -8.63
N ILE A 29 2.37 5.10 -8.17
CA ILE A 29 3.74 5.41 -8.56
C ILE A 29 4.24 4.36 -9.54
N ALA A 30 4.57 4.80 -10.74
CA ALA A 30 5.09 3.97 -11.82
C ALA A 30 6.51 4.38 -12.20
N SER A 31 7.38 3.40 -12.43
CA SER A 31 8.78 3.59 -12.83
C SER A 31 9.19 2.75 -14.04
N ASP A 32 8.35 1.80 -14.46
CA ASP A 32 8.61 0.97 -15.63
C ASP A 32 7.47 1.12 -16.64
N ASN A 33 7.78 1.51 -17.88
CA ASN A 33 6.79 1.73 -18.93
C ASN A 33 6.07 0.46 -19.41
N TYR A 34 6.54 -0.71 -18.99
CA TYR A 34 5.82 -1.96 -19.17
C TYR A 34 4.54 -2.01 -18.35
N VAL A 35 4.46 -1.36 -17.19
CA VAL A 35 3.20 -1.31 -16.40
C VAL A 35 2.12 -0.46 -17.08
N GLU A 36 2.53 0.52 -17.91
CA GLU A 36 1.62 1.29 -18.76
C GLU A 36 1.17 0.46 -19.97
N SER A 37 2.10 -0.11 -20.73
CA SER A 37 1.76 -0.90 -21.92
C SER A 37 1.09 -2.25 -21.60
N GLY A 38 1.36 -2.82 -20.44
CA GLY A 38 0.71 -4.01 -19.87
C GLY A 38 -0.69 -3.74 -19.31
N GLY A 39 -1.05 -2.47 -19.07
CA GLY A 39 -2.39 -2.04 -18.65
C GLY A 39 -2.62 -2.04 -17.14
N GLU A 40 -1.57 -2.13 -16.32
CA GLU A 40 -1.69 -2.17 -14.86
C GLU A 40 -2.22 -0.83 -14.31
N ILE A 41 -1.65 0.29 -14.77
CA ILE A 41 -2.08 1.64 -14.38
C ILE A 41 -3.56 1.85 -14.73
N ASP A 42 -3.96 1.49 -15.95
CA ASP A 42 -5.34 1.61 -16.41
C ASP A 42 -6.30 0.74 -15.58
N TYR A 43 -5.86 -0.48 -15.24
CA TYR A 43 -6.66 -1.36 -14.41
C TYR A 43 -6.83 -0.80 -12.99
N ILE A 44 -5.74 -0.44 -12.29
CA ILE A 44 -5.79 0.11 -10.93
C ILE A 44 -6.70 1.35 -10.89
N THR A 45 -6.51 2.30 -11.82
CA THR A 45 -7.26 3.55 -11.83
C THR A 45 -8.73 3.39 -12.23
N SER A 46 -9.10 2.25 -12.83
CA SER A 46 -10.50 1.91 -13.12
C SER A 46 -11.30 1.50 -11.86
N LEU A 47 -10.62 1.08 -10.78
CA LEU A 47 -11.22 0.52 -9.56
C LEU A 47 -11.80 1.59 -8.61
N THR A 48 -12.63 2.49 -9.13
CA THR A 48 -13.19 3.64 -8.40
C THR A 48 -14.11 3.27 -7.22
N LYS A 49 -14.57 2.02 -7.14
CA LYS A 49 -15.38 1.52 -6.02
C LYS A 49 -15.13 0.04 -5.80
N ILE A 50 -14.76 -0.30 -4.57
CA ILE A 50 -14.56 -1.69 -4.12
C ILE A 50 -15.35 -1.85 -2.82
N GLU A 51 -16.40 -2.66 -2.85
CA GLU A 51 -17.29 -2.86 -1.71
C GLU A 51 -17.82 -1.52 -1.13
N GLY A 52 -17.54 -1.26 0.15
CA GLY A 52 -17.94 -0.07 0.89
C GLY A 52 -16.97 1.11 0.78
N TYR A 53 -15.93 1.00 -0.05
CA TYR A 53 -14.91 2.02 -0.25
C TYR A 53 -14.95 2.60 -1.66
N THR A 54 -14.61 3.88 -1.76
CA THR A 54 -14.48 4.62 -3.01
C THR A 54 -13.05 5.09 -3.15
N PHE A 55 -12.55 5.12 -4.37
CA PHE A 55 -11.16 5.44 -4.65
C PHE A 55 -11.08 6.51 -5.74
N SER A 56 -10.06 7.34 -5.60
CA SER A 56 -9.67 8.31 -6.62
C SER A 56 -8.15 8.31 -6.71
N TYR A 57 -7.64 8.61 -7.90
CA TYR A 57 -6.26 8.29 -8.24
C TYR A 57 -5.55 9.50 -8.83
N ASP A 58 -4.31 9.68 -8.41
CA ASP A 58 -3.30 10.41 -9.16
C ASP A 58 -2.23 9.40 -9.60
N VAL A 59 -1.69 9.58 -10.81
CA VAL A 59 -0.62 8.74 -11.35
C VAL A 59 0.64 9.58 -11.47
N LEU A 60 1.74 9.08 -10.90
CA LEU A 60 3.05 9.72 -10.96
C LEU A 60 4.07 8.76 -11.55
N LYS A 61 4.57 9.12 -12.74
CA LYS A 61 5.72 8.46 -13.36
C LYS A 61 7.00 9.06 -12.79
N ILE A 62 7.94 8.24 -12.32
CA ILE A 62 9.14 8.75 -11.61
C ILE A 62 10.49 8.36 -12.23
N ASN A 63 10.49 7.48 -13.24
CA ASN A 63 11.71 7.11 -13.96
C ASN A 63 11.86 7.95 -15.24
N THR A 64 12.83 8.86 -15.22
CA THR A 64 13.13 9.75 -16.36
C THR A 64 14.07 9.15 -17.41
N ASP A 65 14.56 7.94 -17.20
CA ASP A 65 15.51 7.29 -18.11
C ASP A 65 14.78 6.44 -19.17
N GLU A 66 14.53 7.02 -20.35
CA GLU A 66 13.93 6.30 -21.48
C GLU A 66 14.76 5.08 -21.93
N GLY A 67 16.07 5.07 -21.67
CA GLY A 67 16.96 3.94 -21.95
C GLY A 67 16.81 2.79 -20.97
N ASN A 68 16.29 3.08 -19.78
CA ASN A 68 15.97 2.11 -18.74
C ASN A 68 14.45 2.11 -18.46
N ARG A 69 13.65 1.92 -19.52
CA ARG A 69 12.19 1.70 -19.42
C ARG A 69 11.40 2.86 -18.78
N GLY A 70 11.97 4.07 -18.68
CA GLY A 70 11.30 5.26 -18.18
C GLY A 70 10.49 6.02 -19.23
N TRP A 71 10.15 7.27 -18.90
CA TRP A 71 9.43 8.21 -19.78
C TRP A 71 10.13 9.58 -19.84
N ALA A 72 10.06 10.22 -21.01
CA ALA A 72 10.55 11.58 -21.22
C ALA A 72 9.84 12.63 -20.33
N ASP A 73 8.58 12.38 -19.97
CA ASP A 73 7.72 13.26 -19.18
C ASP A 73 7.59 12.83 -17.71
N ALA A 74 8.38 11.85 -17.26
CA ALA A 74 8.41 11.45 -15.85
C ALA A 74 8.96 12.56 -14.95
N THR A 75 8.58 12.49 -13.68
CA THR A 75 9.01 13.42 -12.63
C THR A 75 10.25 12.91 -11.92
N ASP A 76 11.35 13.65 -12.03
CA ASP A 76 12.53 13.42 -11.20
C ASP A 76 12.29 13.95 -9.78
N LEU A 77 12.01 13.03 -8.85
CA LEU A 77 11.72 13.36 -7.45
C LEU A 77 12.86 14.15 -6.77
N SER A 78 14.09 14.00 -7.24
CA SER A 78 15.24 14.72 -6.67
C SER A 78 15.24 16.22 -7.00
N LYS A 79 14.41 16.63 -7.95
CA LYS A 79 14.23 18.04 -8.34
C LYS A 79 13.05 18.71 -7.64
N LEU A 80 12.20 17.96 -6.94
CA LEU A 80 11.10 18.51 -6.16
C LEU A 80 11.61 19.00 -4.80
N SER A 81 11.01 20.07 -4.30
CA SER A 81 11.23 20.47 -2.91
C SER A 81 10.51 19.53 -1.94
N GLU A 82 11.05 19.41 -0.72
CA GLU A 82 10.40 18.63 0.35
C GLU A 82 8.96 19.12 0.62
N ALA A 83 8.69 20.41 0.45
CA ALA A 83 7.35 20.98 0.62
C ALA A 83 6.37 20.49 -0.45
N GLU A 84 6.79 20.37 -1.72
CA GLU A 84 5.96 19.83 -2.81
C GLU A 84 5.64 18.34 -2.59
N ILE A 85 6.63 17.57 -2.14
CA ILE A 85 6.43 16.16 -1.81
C ILE A 85 5.47 16.02 -0.63
N LYS A 86 5.65 16.80 0.45
CA LYS A 86 4.77 16.78 1.62
C LYS A 86 3.36 17.25 1.31
N ASP A 87 3.18 18.28 0.46
CA ASP A 87 1.86 18.73 0.03
C ASP A 87 1.12 17.62 -0.73
N THR A 88 1.81 16.91 -1.63
CA THR A 88 1.27 15.74 -2.33
C THR A 88 0.85 14.66 -1.34
N LEU A 89 1.76 14.23 -0.47
CA LEU A 89 1.51 13.18 0.52
C LEU A 89 0.39 13.54 1.52
N SER A 90 0.20 14.82 1.84
CA SER A 90 -0.87 15.26 2.76
C SER A 90 -2.29 15.02 2.24
N LYS A 91 -2.42 14.83 0.93
CA LYS A 91 -3.68 14.55 0.22
C LYS A 91 -3.82 13.08 -0.13
N THR A 92 -2.81 12.26 0.18
CA THR A 92 -2.73 10.85 -0.18
C THR A 92 -3.00 9.98 1.05
N ASP A 93 -3.84 8.96 0.87
CA ASP A 93 -4.09 7.93 1.89
C ASP A 93 -3.25 6.68 1.65
N ILE A 94 -3.10 6.30 0.38
CA ILE A 94 -2.43 5.07 -0.06
C ILE A 94 -1.42 5.43 -1.16
N ILE A 95 -0.20 4.91 -1.06
CA ILE A 95 0.72 4.84 -2.20
C ILE A 95 0.66 3.42 -2.74
N TYR A 96 0.49 3.29 -4.05
CA TYR A 96 0.59 2.01 -4.75
C TYR A 96 1.82 2.06 -5.65
N PHE A 97 2.87 1.31 -5.29
CA PHE A 97 3.98 1.07 -6.20
C PHE A 97 3.60 -0.08 -7.13
N THR A 98 3.54 0.21 -8.44
CA THR A 98 3.42 -0.81 -9.47
C THR A 98 4.68 -1.67 -9.50
N TRP A 99 4.68 -2.73 -10.33
CA TRP A 99 5.88 -3.53 -10.55
C TRP A 99 7.11 -2.65 -10.81
N ASN A 100 8.18 -2.92 -10.06
CA ASN A 100 9.45 -2.20 -10.05
C ASN A 100 9.40 -0.71 -9.66
N GLY A 101 8.31 -0.26 -9.02
CA GLY A 101 8.00 1.13 -8.67
C GLY A 101 9.17 1.94 -8.06
N PRO A 102 9.80 1.48 -6.97
CA PRO A 102 10.85 2.26 -6.29
C PRO A 102 12.19 2.34 -7.05
N GLY A 103 12.43 1.41 -7.98
CA GLY A 103 13.69 1.26 -8.71
C GLY A 103 13.82 -0.14 -9.34
N HIS A 104 14.69 -0.24 -10.35
CA HIS A 104 15.03 -1.49 -11.06
C HIS A 104 16.27 -1.31 -11.94
N ASP A 105 16.90 -2.41 -12.36
CA ASP A 105 18.10 -2.43 -13.23
C ASP A 105 19.15 -1.37 -12.84
N GLU A 106 19.62 -1.40 -11.58
CA GLU A 106 20.58 -0.42 -11.04
C GLU A 106 20.07 1.04 -10.95
N GLY A 107 18.84 1.30 -11.40
CA GLY A 107 18.15 2.58 -11.32
C GLY A 107 17.35 2.74 -10.04
N TYR A 108 17.58 3.84 -9.32
CA TYR A 108 16.83 4.18 -8.10
C TYR A 108 16.09 5.51 -8.27
N PHE A 109 14.76 5.49 -8.15
CA PHE A 109 13.91 6.60 -8.57
C PHE A 109 13.25 7.36 -7.39
N MET A 110 13.43 6.88 -6.16
CA MET A 110 12.85 7.51 -4.96
C MET A 110 13.73 8.61 -4.34
N LYS A 111 14.83 8.97 -4.99
CA LYS A 111 15.79 9.95 -4.50
C LYS A 111 15.15 11.31 -4.24
N GLY A 112 15.26 11.82 -3.01
CA GLY A 112 14.70 13.09 -2.57
C GLY A 112 13.35 12.95 -1.86
N ALA A 113 12.66 11.83 -2.01
CA ALA A 113 11.35 11.59 -1.40
C ALA A 113 11.40 10.66 -0.19
N GLU A 114 12.54 10.02 0.11
CA GLU A 114 12.62 8.93 1.08
C GLU A 114 12.13 9.30 2.47
N ASN A 115 12.66 10.39 3.02
CA ASN A 115 12.35 10.83 4.37
C ASN A 115 10.87 11.24 4.47
N ALA A 116 10.36 11.95 3.47
CA ALA A 116 8.98 12.42 3.47
C ALA A 116 7.99 11.24 3.38
N VAL A 117 8.27 10.25 2.52
CA VAL A 117 7.46 9.03 2.41
C VAL A 117 7.50 8.22 3.70
N ARG A 118 8.69 7.97 4.26
CA ARG A 118 8.83 7.24 5.53
C ARG A 118 8.14 7.94 6.69
N GLU A 119 8.26 9.27 6.80
CA GLU A 119 7.56 10.07 7.79
C GLU A 119 6.03 9.99 7.60
N TRP A 120 5.56 10.04 6.35
CA TRP A 120 4.13 9.90 6.02
C TRP A 120 3.58 8.53 6.42
N VAL A 121 4.29 7.43 6.14
CA VAL A 121 3.88 6.09 6.60
C VAL A 121 3.84 6.03 8.13
N LYS A 122 4.89 6.53 8.80
CA LYS A 122 4.94 6.58 10.27
C LYS A 122 3.71 7.29 10.88
N ASN A 123 3.15 8.26 10.17
CA ASN A 123 1.98 9.05 10.56
C ASN A 123 0.65 8.49 10.02
N GLY A 124 0.61 7.26 9.54
CA GLY A 124 -0.62 6.56 9.16
C GLY A 124 -0.86 6.42 7.66
N GLY A 125 0.13 6.72 6.82
CA GLY A 125 0.12 6.33 5.40
C GLY A 125 0.19 4.81 5.23
N VAL A 126 -0.35 4.31 4.12
CA VAL A 126 -0.25 2.89 3.76
C VAL A 126 0.40 2.76 2.38
N ILE A 127 1.42 1.91 2.28
CA ILE A 127 2.07 1.58 1.01
C ILE A 127 1.69 0.15 0.61
N TRP A 128 1.27 -0.01 -0.64
CA TRP A 128 1.29 -1.27 -1.35
C TRP A 128 2.52 -1.33 -2.28
N MET A 129 3.18 -2.49 -2.35
CA MET A 129 4.32 -2.75 -3.23
C MET A 129 4.09 -4.05 -3.98
N ASP A 130 4.15 -3.98 -5.31
CA ASP A 130 4.38 -5.15 -6.15
C ASP A 130 5.87 -5.55 -6.09
N ALA A 131 6.31 -6.51 -6.90
CA ALA A 131 7.71 -6.92 -6.90
C ALA A 131 8.66 -5.77 -7.28
N PHE A 132 9.88 -5.81 -6.75
CA PHE A 132 10.95 -4.88 -7.12
C PHE A 132 12.33 -5.55 -7.01
N ASP A 133 13.28 -5.13 -7.85
CA ASP A 133 14.50 -5.91 -8.14
C ASP A 133 15.63 -5.78 -7.10
N ASP A 134 15.80 -4.63 -6.45
CA ASP A 134 17.11 -4.28 -5.86
C ASP A 134 17.09 -3.80 -4.40
N ASN A 135 18.13 -4.20 -3.66
CA ASN A 135 18.62 -3.46 -2.49
C ASN A 135 19.55 -2.33 -2.96
N PHE A 136 18.99 -1.17 -3.29
CA PHE A 136 19.75 -0.05 -3.85
C PHE A 136 20.90 0.42 -2.95
N LYS A 137 22.06 0.70 -3.58
CA LYS A 137 23.23 1.30 -2.93
C LYS A 137 23.69 2.54 -3.72
N ASP A 138 24.30 3.50 -3.02
CA ASP A 138 24.98 4.61 -3.68
C ASP A 138 26.33 4.18 -4.29
N ASP A 139 26.99 5.10 -5.03
CA ASP A 139 28.30 4.88 -5.65
C ASP A 139 29.42 4.55 -4.65
N GLN A 140 29.20 4.79 -3.35
CA GLN A 140 30.12 4.47 -2.27
C GLN A 140 29.79 3.14 -1.59
N GLY A 141 28.74 2.45 -2.04
CA GLY A 141 28.29 1.16 -1.52
C GLY A 141 27.42 1.27 -0.26
N ASN A 142 26.99 2.47 0.14
CA ASN A 142 26.07 2.65 1.27
C ASN A 142 24.64 2.31 0.84
N GLN A 143 23.87 1.71 1.74
CA GLN A 143 22.44 1.44 1.52
C GLN A 143 21.69 2.77 1.28
N ILE A 144 20.95 2.85 0.18
CA ILE A 144 19.93 3.87 -0.08
C ILE A 144 18.54 3.21 -0.06
N GLY A 145 17.47 3.89 -0.48
CA GLY A 145 16.13 3.30 -0.40
C GLY A 145 15.48 3.42 0.98
N LEU A 146 15.88 4.42 1.79
CA LEU A 146 15.34 4.67 3.14
C LEU A 146 13.88 5.15 3.17
N TRP A 147 13.17 5.13 2.02
CA TRP A 147 11.71 5.23 1.98
C TRP A 147 11.07 4.00 2.62
N PHE A 148 11.73 2.84 2.52
CA PHE A 148 11.45 1.62 3.26
C PHE A 148 12.41 1.55 4.47
N PRO A 149 11.96 1.20 5.68
CA PRO A 149 12.76 1.32 6.91
C PRO A 149 13.76 0.16 7.08
N VAL A 150 14.59 -0.12 6.06
CA VAL A 150 15.57 -1.23 6.04
C VAL A 150 16.66 -1.12 7.12
N ASP A 151 16.86 0.06 7.69
CA ASP A 151 17.79 0.33 8.80
C ASP A 151 17.21 -0.08 10.17
N GLU A 152 15.88 -0.10 10.32
CA GLU A 152 15.19 -0.57 11.54
C GLU A 152 14.67 -2.00 11.39
N PHE A 153 14.22 -2.35 10.19
CA PHE A 153 13.66 -3.64 9.82
C PHE A 153 14.43 -4.18 8.61
N PRO A 154 15.62 -4.78 8.83
CA PRO A 154 16.43 -5.29 7.74
C PRO A 154 15.64 -6.25 6.85
N ALA A 155 15.87 -6.14 5.55
CA ALA A 155 15.35 -7.06 4.55
C ALA A 155 16.31 -7.12 3.36
N GLN A 156 16.30 -8.26 2.68
CA GLN A 156 16.96 -8.44 1.41
C GLN A 156 15.91 -8.63 0.33
N ILE A 157 16.20 -8.16 -0.87
CA ILE A 157 15.52 -8.57 -2.07
C ILE A 157 16.31 -9.72 -2.70
N ALA A 158 15.62 -10.84 -2.88
CA ALA A 158 16.15 -12.02 -3.52
C ALA A 158 15.66 -12.07 -4.97
N ASN A 159 16.60 -12.27 -5.90
CA ASN A 159 16.29 -12.42 -7.32
C ASN A 159 15.81 -13.86 -7.61
N THR A 160 14.49 -14.07 -7.64
CA THR A 160 13.93 -15.44 -7.47
C THR A 160 12.94 -15.87 -8.54
N GLY A 161 12.49 -15.00 -9.45
CA GLY A 161 11.54 -15.37 -10.50
C GLY A 161 10.28 -16.08 -9.97
N ASP A 162 9.65 -16.89 -10.81
CA ASP A 162 8.32 -17.46 -10.51
C ASP A 162 8.36 -18.65 -9.51
N SER A 163 7.31 -18.78 -8.69
CA SER A 163 7.13 -19.89 -7.75
C SER A 163 5.68 -20.04 -7.29
N ASP A 164 5.31 -21.25 -6.87
CA ASP A 164 4.04 -21.47 -6.16
C ASP A 164 4.05 -20.74 -4.80
N VAL A 165 2.85 -20.43 -4.33
CA VAL A 165 2.61 -19.67 -3.09
C VAL A 165 1.88 -20.53 -2.06
N GLU A 166 2.36 -20.48 -0.82
CA GLU A 166 1.68 -21.01 0.36
C GLU A 166 1.20 -19.87 1.25
N ILE A 167 -0.12 -19.69 1.36
CA ILE A 167 -0.72 -18.68 2.25
C ILE A 167 -0.50 -19.10 3.71
N THR A 168 -0.03 -18.18 4.55
CA THR A 168 0.14 -18.43 5.99
C THR A 168 -1.16 -18.27 6.76
N PRO A 169 -1.27 -18.75 8.01
CA PRO A 169 -2.42 -18.45 8.87
C PRO A 169 -2.67 -16.94 9.03
N GLU A 170 -1.61 -16.13 9.12
CA GLU A 170 -1.70 -14.67 9.11
C GLU A 170 -2.27 -14.13 7.80
N GLY A 171 -1.88 -14.69 6.66
CA GLY A 171 -2.43 -14.38 5.34
C GLY A 171 -3.92 -14.70 5.23
N GLU A 172 -4.33 -15.89 5.67
CA GLU A 172 -5.73 -16.28 5.69
C GLU A 172 -6.57 -15.32 6.56
N ALA A 173 -6.07 -14.99 7.75
CA ALA A 173 -6.74 -14.09 8.69
C ALA A 173 -6.82 -12.65 8.19
N SER A 174 -5.88 -12.22 7.35
CA SER A 174 -5.84 -10.86 6.80
C SER A 174 -7.00 -10.58 5.82
N GLY A 175 -7.48 -11.62 5.15
CA GLY A 175 -8.44 -11.48 4.06
C GLY A 175 -7.85 -11.03 2.72
N LEU A 176 -6.54 -10.75 2.63
CA LEU A 176 -5.88 -10.29 1.39
C LEU A 176 -6.10 -11.23 0.20
N PHE A 177 -6.17 -12.54 0.43
CA PHE A 177 -6.35 -13.54 -0.63
C PHE A 177 -7.80 -13.98 -0.84
N SER A 178 -8.75 -13.39 -0.10
CA SER A 178 -10.15 -13.82 -0.11
C SER A 178 -11.19 -12.70 -0.15
N LYS A 179 -10.79 -11.43 -0.03
CA LYS A 179 -11.71 -10.28 0.01
C LYS A 179 -11.22 -9.07 -0.80
N PRO A 180 -12.08 -8.49 -1.65
CA PRO A 180 -13.44 -8.96 -1.97
C PRO A 180 -13.48 -10.23 -2.83
N ASN A 181 -12.37 -10.58 -3.49
CA ASN A 181 -12.31 -11.69 -4.43
C ASN A 181 -11.53 -12.88 -3.88
N THR A 182 -11.89 -14.08 -4.32
CA THR A 182 -11.03 -15.25 -4.18
C THR A 182 -9.85 -15.12 -5.15
N VAL A 183 -8.63 -15.29 -4.66
CA VAL A 183 -7.40 -15.26 -5.46
C VAL A 183 -6.88 -16.68 -5.64
N ASP A 184 -6.63 -17.08 -6.89
CA ASP A 184 -5.81 -18.26 -7.17
C ASP A 184 -4.34 -17.85 -7.14
N VAL A 185 -3.71 -17.98 -5.97
CA VAL A 185 -2.34 -17.49 -5.75
C VAL A 185 -1.29 -18.22 -6.59
N ASN A 186 -1.60 -19.42 -7.10
CA ASN A 186 -0.70 -20.18 -7.97
C ASN A 186 -0.96 -19.93 -9.46
N ALA A 187 -1.94 -19.10 -9.80
CA ALA A 187 -2.10 -18.55 -11.14
C ALA A 187 -1.34 -17.22 -11.32
N LEU A 188 -0.88 -16.62 -10.22
CA LEU A 188 -0.07 -15.41 -10.23
C LEU A 188 1.33 -15.73 -10.74
N ILE A 189 1.93 -14.78 -11.44
CA ILE A 189 3.36 -14.84 -11.78
C ILE A 189 4.11 -14.00 -10.76
N LEU A 190 5.12 -14.60 -10.14
CA LEU A 190 5.97 -13.93 -9.16
C LEU A 190 7.28 -13.42 -9.77
N ASP A 191 7.89 -12.49 -9.07
CA ASP A 191 9.23 -11.98 -9.32
C ASP A 191 10.01 -11.87 -7.99
N ASP A 192 11.03 -11.02 -7.99
CA ASP A 192 11.89 -10.69 -6.86
C ASP A 192 11.13 -10.33 -5.58
N ASN A 193 11.63 -10.84 -4.45
CA ASN A 193 10.86 -10.91 -3.21
C ASN A 193 11.67 -10.59 -1.95
N PHE A 194 10.95 -10.30 -0.87
CA PHE A 194 11.55 -10.12 0.45
C PHE A 194 12.10 -11.43 1.04
N ALA A 195 13.35 -11.39 1.47
CA ALA A 195 14.10 -12.49 2.08
C ALA A 195 15.01 -12.00 3.23
N GLY A 196 15.73 -12.94 3.86
CA GLY A 196 16.64 -12.66 4.97
C GLY A 196 15.96 -12.68 6.34
N ASP A 197 16.35 -11.76 7.23
CA ASP A 197 15.76 -11.64 8.56
C ASP A 197 14.44 -10.86 8.50
N LEU A 198 13.33 -11.59 8.40
CA LEU A 198 11.99 -11.03 8.36
C LEU A 198 11.28 -11.08 9.74
N SER A 199 12.02 -11.14 10.85
CA SER A 199 11.42 -11.29 12.19
C SER A 199 10.51 -10.14 12.63
N GLY A 200 10.70 -8.93 12.07
CA GLY A 200 9.83 -7.78 12.30
C GLY A 200 8.55 -7.72 11.44
N TYR A 201 8.38 -8.69 10.54
CA TYR A 201 7.34 -8.70 9.52
C TYR A 201 6.26 -9.70 9.85
N LYS A 202 5.03 -9.41 9.44
CA LYS A 202 3.98 -10.42 9.29
C LYS A 202 4.11 -11.02 7.91
N ILE A 203 4.45 -12.30 7.84
CA ILE A 203 4.49 -13.04 6.59
C ILE A 203 3.07 -13.48 6.26
N LEU A 204 2.52 -12.97 5.15
CA LEU A 204 1.16 -13.29 4.70
C LEU A 204 1.15 -14.49 3.74
N ALA A 205 2.23 -14.69 3.00
CA ALA A 205 2.42 -15.87 2.20
C ALA A 205 3.92 -16.18 2.02
N ASN A 206 4.25 -17.46 1.94
CA ASN A 206 5.59 -17.96 1.65
C ASN A 206 5.69 -18.38 0.19
N ARG A 207 6.89 -18.29 -0.37
CA ARG A 207 7.22 -19.00 -1.60
C ARG A 207 7.49 -20.47 -1.30
N VAL A 208 6.97 -21.37 -2.12
CA VAL A 208 7.15 -22.82 -1.92
C VAL A 208 8.59 -23.27 -2.18
N ASP A 209 9.34 -22.51 -3.00
CA ASP A 209 10.77 -22.75 -3.25
C ASP A 209 11.68 -22.46 -2.05
N GLY A 210 11.15 -21.88 -0.97
CA GLY A 210 11.89 -21.55 0.25
C GLY A 210 12.74 -20.28 0.16
N ASN A 211 12.65 -19.50 -0.91
CA ASN A 211 13.44 -18.28 -1.12
C ASN A 211 12.84 -17.03 -0.47
N GLY A 212 12.08 -17.19 0.62
CA GLY A 212 11.54 -16.10 1.42
C GLY A 212 10.04 -15.92 1.30
N ALA A 213 9.58 -14.70 1.57
CA ALA A 213 8.17 -14.36 1.62
C ALA A 213 7.67 -13.98 0.23
N ALA A 214 6.50 -14.50 -0.15
CA ALA A 214 5.77 -14.05 -1.32
C ALA A 214 4.97 -12.77 -1.02
N ALA A 215 4.42 -12.67 0.20
CA ALA A 215 3.67 -11.50 0.64
C ALA A 215 3.99 -11.14 2.09
N ILE A 216 4.07 -9.84 2.38
CA ILE A 216 4.44 -9.29 3.68
C ILE A 216 3.50 -8.17 4.12
N GLN A 217 3.48 -7.94 5.43
CA GLN A 217 3.03 -6.70 6.03
C GLN A 217 4.02 -6.29 7.13
N LEU A 218 4.42 -5.02 7.12
CA LEU A 218 5.22 -4.39 8.16
C LEU A 218 4.44 -3.20 8.76
N PRO A 219 3.94 -3.31 10.01
CA PRO A 219 3.46 -2.16 10.75
C PRO A 219 4.61 -1.18 11.03
N TYR A 220 4.40 0.12 10.78
CA TYR A 220 5.42 1.14 10.99
C TYR A 220 4.81 2.45 11.48
N GLY A 221 5.02 2.78 12.75
CA GLY A 221 4.29 3.85 13.42
C GLY A 221 2.79 3.57 13.42
N SER A 222 2.00 4.52 12.91
CA SER A 222 0.54 4.37 12.74
C SER A 222 0.15 3.81 11.36
N GLY A 223 1.11 3.59 10.47
CA GLY A 223 0.89 3.14 9.10
C GLY A 223 1.47 1.75 8.82
N TYR A 224 1.50 1.41 7.53
CA TYR A 224 1.87 0.07 7.07
C TYR A 224 2.61 0.09 5.74
N TYR A 225 3.59 -0.79 5.62
CA TYR A 225 4.08 -1.28 4.33
C TYR A 225 3.47 -2.67 4.10
N VAL A 226 2.90 -2.90 2.92
CA VAL A 226 2.31 -4.18 2.53
C VAL A 226 2.77 -4.47 1.12
N GLY A 227 3.04 -5.73 0.79
CA GLY A 227 3.37 -6.06 -0.58
C GLY A 227 3.25 -7.54 -0.88
N MET A 228 3.22 -7.83 -2.17
CA MET A 228 3.35 -9.17 -2.73
C MET A 228 4.26 -9.10 -3.96
N CYS A 229 5.15 -10.05 -4.13
CA CYS A 229 6.12 -10.08 -5.23
C CYS A 229 5.48 -10.48 -6.58
N ILE A 230 4.38 -9.82 -6.98
CA ILE A 230 3.73 -10.07 -8.27
C ILE A 230 4.47 -9.37 -9.42
N ASP A 231 4.55 -10.06 -10.55
CA ASP A 231 4.96 -9.52 -11.84
C ASP A 231 3.72 -9.17 -12.67
N THR A 232 3.54 -7.89 -12.96
CA THR A 232 2.41 -7.36 -13.73
C THR A 232 2.85 -6.68 -15.04
N ARG A 233 4.11 -6.87 -15.44
CA ARG A 233 4.75 -6.11 -16.53
C ARG A 233 4.11 -6.29 -17.92
N ASP A 234 3.24 -7.27 -18.10
CA ASP A 234 2.52 -7.46 -19.34
C ASP A 234 1.09 -7.96 -19.09
N ALA A 235 0.24 -7.80 -20.09
CA ALA A 235 -1.19 -8.12 -19.98
C ALA A 235 -1.45 -9.59 -19.60
N GLY A 236 -0.57 -10.52 -20.00
CA GLY A 236 -0.72 -11.93 -19.68
C GLY A 236 -0.50 -12.23 -18.20
N LYS A 237 0.41 -11.49 -17.56
CA LYS A 237 0.68 -11.60 -16.12
C LYS A 237 -0.25 -10.74 -15.26
N LEU A 238 -0.68 -9.59 -15.79
CA LEU A 238 -1.66 -8.73 -15.14
C LEU A 238 -3.01 -9.44 -14.96
N GLU A 239 -3.49 -10.15 -15.98
CA GLU A 239 -4.82 -10.76 -15.97
C GLU A 239 -5.10 -11.65 -14.74
N PRO A 240 -4.25 -12.63 -14.38
CA PRO A 240 -4.45 -13.39 -13.15
C PRO A 240 -4.25 -12.57 -11.87
N ALA A 241 -3.49 -11.46 -11.90
CA ALA A 241 -3.26 -10.60 -10.75
C ALA A 241 -4.42 -9.64 -10.43
N LYS A 242 -5.32 -9.37 -11.38
CA LYS A 242 -6.44 -8.43 -11.21
C LYS A 242 -7.28 -8.62 -9.93
N PRO A 243 -7.68 -9.85 -9.54
CA PRO A 243 -8.41 -10.06 -8.28
C PRO A 243 -7.58 -9.70 -7.05
N LEU A 244 -6.28 -9.97 -7.06
CA LEU A 244 -5.38 -9.60 -5.97
C LEU A 244 -5.19 -8.08 -5.88
N ILE A 245 -5.02 -7.38 -7.00
CA ILE A 245 -4.88 -5.92 -7.03
C ILE A 245 -6.12 -5.24 -6.41
N GLU A 246 -7.33 -5.75 -6.72
CA GLU A 246 -8.56 -5.25 -6.10
C GLU A 246 -8.59 -5.55 -4.58
N ASN A 247 -8.18 -6.76 -4.18
CA ASN A 247 -8.03 -7.11 -2.77
C ASN A 247 -6.98 -6.26 -2.05
N ALA A 248 -5.88 -5.91 -2.71
CA ALA A 248 -4.81 -5.07 -2.16
C ALA A 248 -5.33 -3.67 -1.83
N LEU A 249 -6.05 -3.03 -2.75
CA LEU A 249 -6.68 -1.73 -2.49
C LEU A 249 -7.71 -1.81 -1.35
N TYR A 250 -8.55 -2.84 -1.33
CA TYR A 250 -9.50 -3.08 -0.25
C TYR A 250 -8.80 -3.29 1.11
N TYR A 251 -7.70 -4.05 1.10
CA TYR A 251 -6.89 -4.34 2.28
C TYR A 251 -6.23 -3.07 2.84
N CYS A 252 -5.58 -2.29 1.97
CA CYS A 252 -4.98 -1.00 2.34
C CYS A 252 -6.01 -0.01 2.90
N ALA A 253 -7.20 0.08 2.29
CA ALA A 253 -8.29 0.91 2.80
C ALA A 253 -8.77 0.44 4.18
N THR A 254 -8.87 -0.87 4.41
CA THR A 254 -9.24 -1.46 5.70
C THR A 254 -8.22 -1.16 6.79
N LEU A 255 -6.92 -1.26 6.47
CA LEU A 255 -5.83 -0.89 7.38
C LEU A 255 -5.89 0.59 7.75
N LYS A 256 -6.07 1.46 6.75
CA LYS A 256 -6.18 2.91 6.93
C LYS A 256 -7.40 3.28 7.79
N ALA A 257 -8.57 2.68 7.52
CA ALA A 257 -9.78 2.87 8.32
C ALA A 257 -9.55 2.49 9.80
N SER A 258 -8.91 1.34 10.02
CA SER A 258 -8.66 0.81 11.36
C SER A 258 -7.72 1.72 12.17
N ALA A 259 -6.69 2.27 11.53
CA ALA A 259 -5.75 3.20 12.16
C ALA A 259 -6.43 4.49 12.66
N VAL A 260 -7.43 5.01 11.94
CA VAL A 260 -8.21 6.20 12.37
C VAL A 260 -9.11 5.91 13.57
N THR A 261 -9.61 4.67 13.70
CA THR A 261 -10.49 4.28 14.81
C THR A 261 -9.75 3.91 16.09
N ALA A 262 -8.46 3.59 16.00
CA ALA A 262 -7.60 3.27 17.12
C ALA A 262 -7.14 4.54 17.85
N VAL A 263 -8.07 5.28 18.44
CA VAL A 263 -7.74 6.38 19.36
C VAL A 263 -7.31 5.76 20.69
N ASP A 264 -6.10 6.05 21.15
CA ASP A 264 -5.64 5.68 22.50
C ASP A 264 -6.67 6.21 23.52
N PRO A 265 -7.23 5.38 24.41
CA PRO A 265 -8.10 5.85 25.49
C PRO A 265 -7.52 7.02 26.30
N ASN A 266 -6.18 7.17 26.31
CA ASN A 266 -5.45 8.23 26.99
C ASN A 266 -5.38 9.56 26.23
N ASP A 267 -5.67 9.59 24.92
CA ASP A 267 -5.76 10.82 24.11
C ASP A 267 -7.14 11.50 24.18
N LYS A 268 -8.07 10.91 24.93
CA LYS A 268 -9.25 11.64 25.35
C LYS A 268 -8.81 12.65 26.39
N LEU A 269 -8.83 13.94 26.01
CA LEU A 269 -8.88 15.07 26.95
C LEU A 269 -9.76 14.64 28.12
N SER A 270 -9.18 14.60 29.32
CA SER A 270 -9.90 14.38 30.55
C SER A 270 -10.96 15.48 30.64
N THR A 271 -12.15 15.18 30.14
CA THR A 271 -13.30 16.05 30.33
C THR A 271 -13.69 15.81 31.78
N THR A 272 -13.04 16.52 32.68
CA THR A 272 -13.54 16.74 34.03
C THR A 272 -14.89 17.43 33.86
N TRP A 273 -15.96 16.63 33.88
CA TRP A 273 -17.37 17.05 33.88
C TRP A 273 -17.76 17.84 35.15
N GLY A 274 -16.82 18.56 35.76
CA GLY A 274 -16.98 19.29 37.02
C GLY A 274 -16.82 20.82 36.92
N GLU A 275 -16.27 21.37 35.83
CA GLU A 275 -15.99 22.83 35.76
C GLU A 275 -16.94 23.64 34.86
N ILE A 276 -18.05 23.05 34.40
CA ILE A 276 -19.14 23.82 33.82
C ILE A 276 -20.30 23.84 34.81
N LYS A 277 -20.21 24.69 35.84
CA LYS A 277 -21.27 25.61 36.26
C LYS A 277 -20.90 26.48 37.47
N ARG A 278 -21.01 27.79 37.19
CA ARG A 278 -21.15 28.98 38.04
C ARG A 278 -19.88 29.60 38.61
#